data_AF-A0A9Q7XVC0-F1
#
_entry.id   AF-A0A9Q7XVC0-F1
#
_cell.length_a   1.000
_cell.length_b   1.000
_cell.length_c   1.000
_cell.angle_alpha   90.00
_cell.angle_beta   90.00
_cell.angle_gamma   90.00
#
_symmetry.space_group_name_H-M   'P 1'
#
loop_
_entity.id
_entity.type
_entity.pdbx_description
1 polymer ?
#
loop_
_entity_poly.entity_id
_entity_poly.type
_entity_poly.pdbx_seq_one_letter_code
_entity_poly.pdbx_strand_id
1 'polypeptide(L)'
;MANRQLRGSGEARKPTMRWIKNPAWDLVWVLNALWLAPLVLLLAWGHDDVRASPVDGLFFAFAVPLWFGHRVASAWLAYATPAYRPLLTTQRLRFVVAPLTIAVACFALLLAPERVLPIPVTERVVWLAVLDYLLVSHHFAAQHFGLLSLYRSRAGRASDAVTRRLDRWFALVVGGGLVVLADALAGSIAFQDRWVEPLLGVGWSDLFARILHDGGIAFVIILTGLMLYVELRSQRASLPRVAYVLSVSSMVLFAFLARDPFLFIVLWSVQHWSAAMGLTSLAASGKAQAPGTPWQQLLAPINRRGWAVLLVLAVISTLLLPVLEVEAVTDEYAYADRIFGEAARWLRSSPYVPALLALGFATGFIHYLLDRAVFRFSSPDVRQAARGLIE
;
A
#
# COMPACT_ATOMS: atom_id res chain seq x y z
N MET A 1 -23.43 -10.74 -61.83
CA MET A 1 -24.40 -11.22 -60.81
C MET A 1 -23.62 -11.50 -59.53
N ALA A 2 -23.62 -10.51 -58.61
CA ALA A 2 -24.20 -10.61 -57.26
C ALA A 2 -23.35 -11.49 -56.32
N ASN A 3 -22.42 -10.95 -55.53
CA ASN A 3 -22.63 -10.16 -54.30
C ASN A 3 -23.33 -10.97 -53.18
N ARG A 4 -22.57 -11.52 -52.22
CA ARG A 4 -22.87 -11.60 -50.77
C ARG A 4 -21.96 -12.61 -50.05
N GLN A 5 -20.95 -12.10 -49.35
CA GLN A 5 -20.75 -12.40 -47.93
C GLN A 5 -19.92 -11.27 -47.30
N LEU A 6 -20.59 -10.11 -47.24
CA LEU A 6 -20.24 -9.03 -46.33
C LEU A 6 -20.56 -9.45 -44.90
N ARG A 7 -19.74 -8.91 -43.99
CA ARG A 7 -19.93 -8.80 -42.54
C ARG A 7 -19.72 -10.08 -41.76
N GLY A 8 -18.46 -10.30 -41.37
CA GLY A 8 -18.22 -10.75 -40.00
C GLY A 8 -18.98 -9.81 -39.08
N SER A 9 -20.02 -10.35 -38.44
CA SER A 9 -20.75 -9.67 -37.38
C SER A 9 -19.73 -9.20 -36.36
N GLY A 10 -19.55 -7.88 -36.30
CA GLY A 10 -18.92 -7.24 -35.15
C GLY A 10 -19.81 -7.51 -33.95
N GLU A 11 -19.65 -8.67 -33.32
CA GLU A 11 -20.03 -8.82 -31.94
C GLU A 11 -19.34 -7.67 -31.22
N ALA A 12 -20.16 -6.76 -30.69
CA ALA A 12 -19.67 -5.61 -29.95
C ALA A 12 -18.65 -6.13 -28.92
N ARG A 13 -17.43 -5.57 -28.93
CA ARG A 13 -16.40 -5.85 -27.94
C ARG A 13 -16.97 -5.46 -26.58
N LYS A 14 -17.56 -6.43 -25.86
CA LYS A 14 -18.19 -6.15 -24.58
C LYS A 14 -17.12 -6.12 -23.49
N PRO A 15 -17.02 -5.03 -22.71
CA PRO A 15 -16.15 -4.99 -21.55
C PRO A 15 -16.53 -6.12 -20.59
N THR A 16 -15.52 -6.79 -20.03
CA THR A 16 -15.72 -7.76 -18.96
C THR A 16 -15.90 -7.03 -17.63
N MET A 17 -16.99 -7.33 -16.93
CA MET A 17 -17.35 -6.71 -15.65
C MET A 17 -16.91 -7.56 -14.45
N ARG A 18 -15.81 -8.30 -14.58
CA ARG A 18 -15.33 -9.20 -13.51
C ARG A 18 -14.50 -8.44 -12.48
N TRP A 19 -15.20 -7.76 -11.58
CA TRP A 19 -14.67 -7.11 -10.36
C TRP A 19 -13.98 -8.13 -9.45
N ILE A 20 -13.15 -7.67 -8.50
CA ILE A 20 -12.53 -8.55 -7.50
C ILE A 20 -13.65 -9.19 -6.67
N LYS A 21 -14.59 -8.39 -6.17
CA LYS A 21 -15.80 -8.89 -5.52
C LYS A 21 -17.06 -8.41 -6.22
N ASN A 22 -17.26 -7.10 -6.26
CA ASN A 22 -18.37 -6.41 -6.92
C ASN A 22 -18.03 -4.91 -7.01
N PRO A 23 -18.72 -4.11 -7.85
CA PRO A 23 -18.35 -2.70 -8.06
C PRO A 23 -18.29 -1.88 -6.77
N ALA A 24 -19.26 -2.06 -5.86
CA ALA A 24 -19.33 -1.29 -4.62
C ALA A 24 -18.17 -1.63 -3.67
N TRP A 25 -17.84 -2.92 -3.56
CA TRP A 25 -16.72 -3.37 -2.74
C TRP A 25 -15.39 -2.88 -3.30
N ASP A 26 -15.17 -3.03 -4.61
CA ASP A 26 -13.97 -2.54 -5.27
C ASP A 26 -13.84 -1.01 -5.13
N LEU A 27 -14.95 -0.26 -5.23
CA LEU A 27 -14.98 1.20 -5.04
C LEU A 27 -14.55 1.64 -3.64
N VAL A 28 -14.99 0.92 -2.60
CA VAL A 28 -14.66 1.24 -1.21
C VAL A 28 -13.23 0.83 -0.84
N TRP A 29 -12.79 -0.36 -1.26
CA TRP A 29 -11.55 -0.95 -0.75
C TRP A 29 -10.35 -0.74 -1.67
N VAL A 30 -10.55 -0.68 -2.99
CA VAL A 30 -9.44 -0.73 -3.97
C VAL A 30 -9.36 0.55 -4.80
N LEU A 31 -10.50 1.07 -5.24
CA LEU A 31 -10.63 2.23 -6.14
C LEU A 31 -11.01 3.50 -5.37
N ASN A 32 -10.72 3.56 -4.07
CA ASN A 32 -11.21 4.63 -3.22
C ASN A 32 -10.65 6.01 -3.59
N ALA A 33 -9.47 6.09 -4.20
CA ALA A 33 -8.92 7.35 -4.67
C ALA A 33 -9.84 8.05 -5.70
N LEU A 34 -10.72 7.32 -6.40
CA LEU A 34 -11.69 7.93 -7.32
C LEU A 34 -12.72 8.84 -6.62
N TRP A 35 -13.11 8.52 -5.39
CA TRP A 35 -14.04 9.34 -4.61
C TRP A 35 -13.32 10.12 -3.50
N LEU A 36 -12.20 9.61 -2.98
CA LEU A 36 -11.44 10.25 -1.93
C LEU A 36 -10.72 11.50 -2.45
N ALA A 37 -10.16 11.48 -3.67
CA ALA A 37 -9.50 12.66 -4.26
C ALA A 37 -10.42 13.90 -4.36
N PRO A 38 -11.62 13.81 -4.97
CA PRO A 38 -12.54 14.97 -4.97
C PRO A 38 -13.04 15.33 -3.56
N LEU A 39 -13.16 14.36 -2.64
CA LEU A 39 -13.57 14.64 -1.26
C LEU A 39 -12.50 15.42 -0.49
N VAL A 40 -11.23 15.02 -0.55
CA VAL A 40 -10.16 15.75 0.16
C VAL A 40 -9.98 17.16 -0.41
N LEU A 41 -10.18 17.34 -1.72
CA LEU A 41 -10.23 18.67 -2.34
C LEU A 41 -11.33 19.54 -1.76
N LEU A 42 -12.54 18.99 -1.66
CA LEU A 42 -13.69 19.69 -1.11
C LEU A 42 -13.45 20.07 0.36
N LEU A 43 -12.87 19.16 1.15
CA LEU A 43 -12.59 19.40 2.56
C LEU A 43 -11.42 20.37 2.79
N ALA A 44 -10.43 20.40 1.90
CA ALA A 44 -9.32 21.34 1.96
C ALA A 44 -9.68 22.74 1.44
N TRP A 45 -10.82 22.88 0.73
CA TRP A 45 -11.18 24.13 0.09
C TRP A 45 -11.27 25.29 1.10
N GLY A 46 -10.54 26.36 0.83
CA GLY A 46 -10.57 27.58 1.66
C GLY A 46 -9.71 27.51 2.92
N HIS A 47 -8.90 26.46 3.08
CA HIS A 47 -7.91 26.34 4.13
C HIS A 47 -6.49 26.56 3.57
N ASP A 48 -5.72 27.46 4.19
CA ASP A 48 -4.31 27.69 3.83
C ASP A 48 -3.40 26.56 4.35
N ASP A 49 -3.73 25.98 5.50
CA ASP A 49 -3.11 24.77 6.04
C ASP A 49 -4.10 23.60 5.97
N VAL A 50 -3.78 22.60 5.14
CA VAL A 50 -4.61 21.40 4.99
C VAL A 50 -4.69 20.60 6.29
N ARG A 51 -3.63 20.58 7.11
CA ARG A 51 -3.67 19.88 8.40
C ARG A 51 -4.62 20.53 9.40
N ALA A 52 -4.94 21.81 9.24
CA ALA A 52 -5.96 22.51 10.02
C ALA A 52 -7.38 22.40 9.43
N SER A 53 -7.53 21.70 8.29
CA SER A 53 -8.82 21.45 7.64
C SER A 53 -9.49 20.15 8.11
N PRO A 54 -10.77 19.91 7.77
CA PRO A 54 -11.43 18.63 8.01
C PRO A 54 -10.76 17.40 7.38
N VAL A 55 -9.79 17.59 6.46
CA VAL A 55 -8.99 16.49 5.91
C VAL A 55 -8.23 15.74 7.01
N ASP A 56 -7.71 16.43 8.03
CA ASP A 56 -6.99 15.76 9.12
C ASP A 56 -7.92 14.88 9.96
N GLY A 57 -9.14 15.34 10.23
CA GLY A 57 -10.16 14.52 10.88
C GLY A 57 -10.56 13.30 10.05
N LEU A 58 -10.66 13.46 8.73
CA LEU A 58 -10.92 12.36 7.80
C LEU A 58 -9.76 11.35 7.79
N PHE A 59 -8.52 11.84 7.72
CA PHE A 59 -7.35 10.99 7.73
C PHE A 59 -7.20 10.23 9.05
N PHE A 60 -7.44 10.89 10.19
CA PHE A 60 -7.53 10.24 11.49
C PHE A 60 -8.55 9.09 11.50
N ALA A 61 -9.76 9.33 10.96
CA ALA A 61 -10.82 8.32 10.88
C ALA A 61 -10.44 7.09 10.03
N PHE A 62 -9.51 7.22 9.07
CA PHE A 62 -8.97 6.10 8.31
C PHE A 62 -7.71 5.50 8.92
N ALA A 63 -6.78 6.32 9.41
CA ALA A 63 -5.51 5.89 9.95
C ALA A 63 -5.71 4.98 11.18
N VAL A 64 -6.59 5.37 12.10
CA VAL A 64 -6.85 4.61 13.33
C VAL A 64 -7.25 3.15 13.03
N PRO A 65 -8.28 2.86 12.19
CA PRO A 65 -8.66 1.49 11.89
C PRO A 65 -7.82 0.80 10.79
N LEU A 66 -7.14 1.52 9.89
CA LEU A 66 -6.49 0.90 8.74
C LEU A 66 -4.96 0.80 8.85
N TRP A 67 -4.30 1.75 9.52
CA TRP A 67 -2.85 1.91 9.43
C TRP A 67 -2.05 0.75 10.05
N PHE A 68 -2.29 0.33 11.28
CA PHE A 68 -1.59 -0.86 11.78
C PHE A 68 -2.33 -2.17 11.48
N GLY A 69 -3.63 -2.06 11.16
CA GLY A 69 -4.45 -3.16 10.69
C GLY A 69 -3.94 -3.76 9.38
N HIS A 70 -3.62 -2.93 8.38
CA HIS A 70 -3.03 -3.42 7.13
C HIS A 70 -1.63 -3.99 7.33
N ARG A 71 -0.83 -3.39 8.23
CA ARG A 71 0.53 -3.85 8.52
C ARG A 71 0.54 -5.30 9.01
N VAL A 72 -0.39 -5.66 9.90
CA VAL A 72 -0.50 -7.04 10.40
C VAL A 72 -1.34 -7.95 9.51
N ALA A 73 -1.97 -7.44 8.44
CA ALA A 73 -2.92 -8.19 7.62
C ALA A 73 -2.28 -9.40 6.91
N SER A 74 -1.07 -9.23 6.36
CA SER A 74 -0.33 -10.32 5.73
C SER A 74 0.12 -11.39 6.75
N ALA A 75 0.46 -10.97 7.97
CA ALA A 75 0.73 -11.89 9.09
C ALA A 75 -0.54 -12.63 9.54
N TRP A 76 -1.71 -11.97 9.56
CA TRP A 76 -2.99 -12.61 9.80
C TRP A 76 -3.23 -13.73 8.77
N LEU A 77 -3.05 -13.46 7.48
CA LEU A 77 -3.15 -14.51 6.46
C LEU A 77 -2.20 -15.66 6.73
N ALA A 78 -0.91 -15.37 6.91
CA ALA A 78 0.13 -16.39 7.07
C ALA A 78 -0.10 -17.30 8.30
N TYR A 79 -0.51 -16.72 9.43
CA TYR A 79 -0.47 -17.42 10.72
C TYR A 79 -1.85 -17.72 11.31
N ALA A 80 -2.85 -16.87 11.06
CA ALA A 80 -4.19 -17.01 11.62
C ALA A 80 -5.18 -17.74 10.70
N THR A 81 -4.84 -17.98 9.42
CA THR A 81 -5.74 -18.68 8.49
C THR A 81 -5.31 -20.12 8.20
N PRO A 82 -6.23 -21.11 8.20
CA PRO A 82 -5.89 -22.49 7.88
C PRO A 82 -5.30 -22.68 6.48
N ALA A 83 -5.76 -21.87 5.51
CA ALA A 83 -5.41 -22.01 4.11
C ALA A 83 -3.90 -21.80 3.82
N TYR A 84 -3.22 -20.98 4.61
CA TYR A 84 -1.80 -20.69 4.45
C TYR A 84 -0.89 -21.61 5.26
N ARG A 85 -1.45 -22.47 6.13
CA ARG A 85 -0.66 -23.35 7.00
C ARG A 85 0.33 -24.25 6.24
N PRO A 86 -0.02 -24.87 5.10
CA PRO A 86 0.96 -25.68 4.36
C PRO A 86 2.20 -24.87 3.95
N LEU A 87 2.08 -23.56 3.75
CA LEU A 87 3.20 -22.70 3.38
C LEU A 87 4.18 -22.48 4.53
N LEU A 88 3.71 -22.56 5.78
CA LEU A 88 4.58 -22.49 6.96
C LEU A 88 5.53 -23.69 7.01
N THR A 89 5.12 -24.85 6.49
CA THR A 89 5.94 -26.06 6.49
C THR A 89 6.77 -26.19 5.22
N THR A 90 6.23 -25.85 4.05
CA THR A 90 6.93 -26.00 2.76
C THR A 90 7.82 -24.80 2.40
N GLN A 91 7.57 -23.62 2.99
CA GLN A 91 8.30 -22.39 2.71
C GLN A 91 8.82 -21.71 3.99
N ARG A 92 9.34 -22.53 4.93
CA ARG A 92 9.85 -22.09 6.25
C ARG A 92 10.79 -20.89 6.20
N LEU A 93 11.70 -20.85 5.22
CA LEU A 93 12.63 -19.73 5.09
C LEU A 93 11.88 -18.39 4.96
N ARG A 94 10.79 -18.35 4.21
CA ARG A 94 10.05 -17.12 3.93
C ARG A 94 9.06 -16.74 5.03
N PHE A 95 8.39 -17.72 5.63
CA PHE A 95 7.33 -17.46 6.60
C PHE A 95 7.76 -17.59 8.07
N VAL A 96 8.96 -18.10 8.35
CA VAL A 96 9.42 -18.29 9.74
C VAL A 96 10.81 -17.69 9.93
N VAL A 97 11.80 -18.18 9.19
CA VAL A 97 13.20 -17.79 9.42
C VAL A 97 13.45 -16.33 9.08
N ALA A 98 13.01 -15.87 7.90
CA ALA A 98 13.24 -14.49 7.47
C ALA A 98 12.51 -13.47 8.38
N PRO A 99 11.23 -13.63 8.76
CA PRO A 99 10.59 -12.74 9.72
C PRO A 99 11.31 -12.68 11.07
N LEU A 100 11.72 -13.83 11.61
CA LEU A 100 12.49 -13.87 12.87
C LEU A 100 13.85 -13.18 12.74
N THR A 101 14.53 -13.39 11.61
CA THR A 101 15.83 -12.75 11.34
C THR A 101 15.69 -11.24 11.25
N ILE A 102 14.63 -10.74 10.58
CA ILE A 102 14.32 -9.31 10.51
C ILE A 102 14.10 -8.74 11.91
N ALA A 103 13.26 -9.39 12.73
CA ALA A 103 13.00 -8.95 14.09
C ALA A 103 14.30 -8.91 14.92
N VAL A 104 15.07 -9.99 14.93
CA VAL A 104 16.35 -10.05 15.66
C VAL A 104 17.31 -8.97 15.17
N ALA A 105 17.41 -8.73 13.86
CA ALA A 105 18.30 -7.72 13.30
C ALA A 105 17.89 -6.30 13.73
N CYS A 106 16.60 -5.93 13.64
CA CYS A 106 16.11 -4.62 14.07
C CYS A 106 16.37 -4.38 15.57
N PHE A 107 16.06 -5.37 16.41
CA PHE A 107 16.28 -5.28 17.86
C PHE A 107 17.77 -5.23 18.21
N ALA A 108 18.60 -6.08 17.60
CA ALA A 108 20.04 -6.06 17.81
C ALA A 108 20.63 -4.70 17.39
N LEU A 109 20.20 -4.15 16.25
CA LEU A 109 20.70 -2.88 15.75
C LEU A 109 20.34 -1.70 16.66
N LEU A 110 19.13 -1.64 17.19
CA LEU A 110 18.68 -0.49 18.01
C LEU A 110 18.95 -0.64 19.51
N LEU A 111 19.11 -1.87 20.02
CA LEU A 111 19.38 -2.10 21.45
C LEU A 111 20.86 -2.37 21.75
N ALA A 112 21.71 -2.59 20.75
CA ALA A 112 23.14 -2.75 20.98
C ALA A 112 23.73 -1.47 21.60
N PRO A 113 24.44 -1.57 22.74
CA PRO A 113 25.09 -0.41 23.34
C PRO A 113 26.22 0.09 22.42
N GLU A 114 26.55 1.38 22.50
CA GLU A 114 27.56 2.00 21.62
C GLU A 114 28.95 1.38 21.74
N ARG A 115 29.26 0.76 22.88
CA ARG A 115 30.50 -0.03 23.08
C ARG A 115 30.59 -1.27 22.16
N VAL A 116 29.45 -1.82 21.73
CA VAL A 116 29.39 -2.99 20.82
C VAL A 116 29.24 -2.53 19.38
N LEU A 117 28.42 -1.50 19.14
CA LEU A 117 28.21 -0.91 17.82
C LEU A 117 28.47 0.61 17.93
N PRO A 118 29.66 1.12 17.53
CA PRO A 118 30.05 2.51 17.74
C PRO A 118 29.41 3.47 16.74
N ILE A 119 28.08 3.42 16.64
CA ILE A 119 27.23 4.30 15.84
C ILE A 119 26.13 4.81 16.78
N PRO A 120 25.86 6.12 16.89
CA PRO A 120 24.77 6.63 17.72
C PRO A 120 23.41 6.05 17.35
N VAL A 121 22.54 5.80 18.33
CA VAL A 121 21.20 5.21 18.08
C VAL A 121 20.38 6.05 17.11
N THR A 122 20.45 7.38 17.22
CA THR A 122 19.75 8.31 16.31
C THR A 122 20.17 8.10 14.86
N GLU A 123 21.46 7.90 14.60
CA GLU A 123 21.98 7.63 13.26
C GLU A 123 21.50 6.27 12.74
N ARG A 124 21.48 5.24 13.59
CA ARG A 124 20.94 3.92 13.23
C ARG A 124 19.46 3.99 12.85
N VAL A 125 18.67 4.78 13.57
CA VAL A 125 17.25 5.04 13.26
C VAL A 125 17.11 5.72 11.91
N VAL A 126 17.94 6.72 11.60
CA VAL A 126 17.93 7.38 10.28
C VAL A 126 18.24 6.38 9.16
N TRP A 127 19.25 5.53 9.32
CA TRP A 127 19.57 4.49 8.33
C TRP A 127 18.41 3.51 8.12
N LEU A 128 17.75 3.09 9.20
CA LEU A 128 16.55 2.25 9.11
C LEU A 128 15.38 2.97 8.44
N ALA A 129 15.15 4.25 8.75
CA ALA A 129 14.10 5.06 8.13
C ALA A 129 14.34 5.25 6.63
N VAL A 130 15.59 5.47 6.19
CA VAL A 130 15.94 5.54 4.76
C VAL A 130 15.69 4.19 4.08
N LEU A 131 16.10 3.08 4.71
CA LEU A 131 15.83 1.75 4.18
C LEU A 131 14.32 1.48 4.10
N ASP A 132 13.57 1.83 5.14
CA ASP A 132 12.12 1.70 5.19
C ASP A 132 11.45 2.50 4.09
N TYR A 133 11.86 3.75 3.89
CA TYR A 133 11.37 4.59 2.80
C TYR A 133 11.56 3.96 1.42
N LEU A 134 12.74 3.39 1.14
CA LEU A 134 12.99 2.71 -0.14
C LEU A 134 12.15 1.43 -0.29
N LEU A 135 12.02 0.65 0.78
CA LEU A 135 11.27 -0.59 0.78
C LEU A 135 9.77 -0.35 0.66
N VAL A 136 9.23 0.67 1.33
CA VAL A 136 7.81 1.03 1.27
C VAL A 136 7.45 1.51 -0.14
N SER A 137 8.26 2.36 -0.79
CA SER A 137 7.98 2.79 -2.16
C SER A 137 7.94 1.62 -3.14
N HIS A 138 8.89 0.67 -3.02
CA HIS A 138 8.86 -0.56 -3.82
C HIS A 138 7.66 -1.45 -3.47
N HIS A 139 7.30 -1.53 -2.19
CA HIS A 139 6.17 -2.32 -1.71
C HIS A 139 4.83 -1.81 -2.29
N PHE A 140 4.60 -0.50 -2.29
CA PHE A 140 3.43 0.12 -2.91
C PHE A 140 3.36 -0.18 -4.41
N ALA A 141 4.47 -0.01 -5.14
CA ALA A 141 4.54 -0.37 -6.55
C ALA A 141 4.21 -1.85 -6.78
N ALA A 142 4.71 -2.75 -5.94
CA ALA A 142 4.42 -4.17 -6.02
C ALA A 142 2.93 -4.46 -5.78
N GLN A 143 2.28 -3.77 -4.84
CA GLN A 143 0.83 -3.87 -4.61
C GLN A 143 0.03 -3.42 -5.83
N HIS A 144 0.35 -2.26 -6.42
CA HIS A 144 -0.33 -1.77 -7.61
C HIS A 144 -0.22 -2.74 -8.79
N PHE A 145 0.97 -3.33 -8.98
CA PHE A 145 1.16 -4.39 -9.97
C PHE A 145 0.31 -5.64 -9.66
N GLY A 146 0.21 -6.03 -8.39
CA GLY A 146 -0.62 -7.14 -7.93
C GLY A 146 -2.10 -6.94 -8.27
N LEU A 147 -2.65 -5.77 -7.98
CA LEU A 147 -4.04 -5.41 -8.27
C LEU A 147 -4.32 -5.34 -9.78
N LEU A 148 -3.44 -4.72 -10.57
CA LEU A 148 -3.52 -4.75 -12.04
C LEU A 148 -3.50 -6.19 -12.58
N SER A 149 -2.65 -7.06 -12.00
CA SER A 149 -2.58 -8.46 -12.37
C SER A 149 -3.87 -9.22 -12.04
N LEU A 150 -4.52 -8.93 -10.90
CA LEU A 150 -5.81 -9.51 -10.54
C LEU A 150 -6.88 -9.12 -11.57
N TYR A 151 -7.03 -7.84 -11.88
CA TYR A 151 -8.00 -7.39 -12.87
C TYR A 151 -7.73 -7.94 -14.27
N ARG A 152 -6.47 -7.99 -14.70
CA ARG A 152 -6.09 -8.64 -15.97
C ARG A 152 -6.45 -10.13 -15.97
N SER A 153 -6.17 -10.84 -14.89
CA SER A 153 -6.48 -12.27 -14.76
C SER A 153 -7.98 -12.51 -14.83
N ARG A 154 -8.78 -11.72 -14.10
CA ARG A 154 -10.26 -11.80 -14.11
C ARG A 154 -10.85 -11.46 -15.48
N ALA A 155 -10.20 -10.59 -16.26
CA ALA A 155 -10.52 -10.33 -17.66
C ALA A 155 -10.12 -11.46 -18.62
N GLY A 156 -9.58 -12.58 -18.12
CA GLY A 156 -9.15 -13.72 -18.92
C GLY A 156 -7.90 -13.44 -19.75
N ARG A 157 -7.01 -12.56 -19.28
CA ARG A 157 -5.76 -12.15 -19.96
C ARG A 157 -4.51 -12.42 -19.11
N ALA A 158 -4.55 -13.40 -18.21
CA ALA A 158 -3.44 -13.69 -17.29
C ALA A 158 -2.09 -13.93 -18.00
N SER A 159 -2.10 -14.52 -19.19
CA SER A 159 -0.91 -14.86 -19.99
C SER A 159 -0.40 -13.74 -20.90
N ASP A 160 -1.08 -12.58 -20.96
CA ASP A 160 -0.68 -11.47 -21.83
C ASP A 160 0.62 -10.79 -21.34
N ALA A 161 1.73 -11.15 -21.98
CA ALA A 161 3.07 -10.71 -21.59
C ALA A 161 3.31 -9.20 -21.83
N VAL A 162 2.70 -8.62 -22.86
CA VAL A 162 2.87 -7.20 -23.20
C VAL A 162 2.14 -6.35 -22.17
N THR A 163 0.86 -6.64 -21.92
CA THR A 163 0.12 -5.92 -20.87
C THR A 163 0.77 -6.12 -19.50
N ARG A 164 1.35 -7.29 -19.22
CA ARG A 164 2.12 -7.52 -17.98
C ARG A 164 3.36 -6.66 -17.83
N ARG A 165 4.10 -6.45 -18.92
CA ARG A 165 5.26 -5.57 -18.88
C ARG A 165 4.83 -4.11 -18.67
N LEU A 166 3.75 -3.69 -19.33
CA LEU A 166 3.18 -2.35 -19.15
C LEU A 166 2.67 -2.13 -17.73
N ASP A 167 1.90 -3.06 -17.16
CA ASP A 167 1.44 -2.99 -15.76
C ASP A 167 2.60 -2.82 -14.79
N ARG A 168 3.69 -3.57 -15.01
CA ARG A 168 4.88 -3.51 -14.14
C ARG A 168 5.57 -2.16 -14.23
N TRP A 169 5.75 -1.62 -15.43
CA TRP A 169 6.35 -0.30 -15.62
C TRP A 169 5.47 0.81 -15.04
N PHE A 170 4.17 0.76 -15.32
CA PHE A 170 3.21 1.72 -14.77
C PHE A 170 3.24 1.69 -13.24
N ALA A 171 3.18 0.51 -12.62
CA ALA A 171 3.19 0.38 -11.17
C ALA A 171 4.51 0.83 -10.53
N LEU A 172 5.66 0.49 -11.12
CA LEU A 172 6.97 0.91 -10.62
C LEU A 172 7.21 2.42 -10.78
N VAL A 173 6.84 2.99 -11.93
CA VAL A 173 7.14 4.40 -12.21
C VAL A 173 6.07 5.32 -11.64
N VAL A 174 4.79 5.07 -11.93
CA VAL A 174 3.68 5.93 -11.45
C VAL A 174 3.37 5.61 -9.98
N GLY A 175 3.15 4.35 -9.65
CA GLY A 175 2.76 3.93 -8.29
C GLY A 175 3.90 3.88 -7.26
N GLY A 176 5.15 4.16 -7.65
CA GLY A 176 6.32 4.11 -6.75
C GLY A 176 7.32 5.24 -6.99
N GLY A 177 7.94 5.31 -8.17
CA GLY A 177 9.03 6.25 -8.45
C GLY A 177 8.59 7.73 -8.42
N LEU A 178 7.48 8.07 -9.09
CA LEU A 178 6.96 9.44 -9.10
C LEU A 178 6.38 9.86 -7.76
N VAL A 179 5.94 8.90 -6.94
CA VAL A 179 5.52 9.16 -5.55
C VAL A 179 6.69 9.69 -4.72
N VAL A 180 7.85 9.02 -4.79
CA VAL A 180 9.07 9.48 -4.11
C VAL A 180 9.49 10.86 -4.59
N LEU A 181 9.43 11.09 -5.90
CA LEU A 181 9.78 12.38 -6.49
C LEU A 181 8.81 13.49 -6.07
N ALA A 182 7.51 13.21 -6.03
CA ALA A 182 6.50 14.16 -5.57
C ALA A 182 6.67 14.51 -4.09
N ASP A 183 6.92 13.52 -3.23
CA ASP A 183 7.19 13.72 -1.81
C ASP A 183 8.49 14.52 -1.57
N ALA A 184 9.57 14.20 -2.31
CA ALA A 184 10.81 14.97 -2.27
C ALA A 184 10.63 16.43 -2.75
N LEU A 185 9.72 16.67 -3.69
CA LEU A 185 9.38 18.01 -4.19
C LEU A 185 8.44 18.79 -3.25
N ALA A 186 7.55 18.09 -2.55
CA ALA A 186 6.50 18.71 -1.75
C ALA A 186 7.01 19.22 -0.38
N GLY A 187 8.26 18.93 -0.01
CA GLY A 187 8.92 19.63 1.10
C GLY A 187 9.53 18.76 2.19
N SER A 188 10.18 17.63 1.86
CA SER A 188 11.19 17.12 2.78
C SER A 188 12.39 18.09 2.77
N ILE A 189 12.32 19.12 3.62
CA ILE A 189 13.34 20.16 3.82
C ILE A 189 14.74 19.52 3.98
N ALA A 190 14.80 18.33 4.61
CA ALA A 190 16.05 17.58 4.77
C ALA A 190 16.64 16.97 3.47
N PHE A 191 15.87 16.73 2.41
CA PHE A 191 16.42 16.24 1.14
C PHE A 191 16.91 17.40 0.26
N GLN A 192 16.12 18.48 0.19
CA GLN A 192 16.48 19.65 -0.60
C GLN A 192 17.70 20.38 -0.01
N ASP A 193 17.65 20.78 1.27
CA ASP A 193 18.70 21.57 1.91
C ASP A 193 20.03 20.80 2.06
N ARG A 194 19.95 19.48 2.19
CA ARG A 194 21.10 18.64 2.56
C ARG A 194 21.77 17.96 1.37
N TRP A 195 21.04 17.78 0.27
CA TRP A 195 21.54 17.07 -0.91
C TRP A 195 21.39 17.89 -2.20
N VAL A 196 20.22 18.47 -2.47
CA VAL A 196 19.95 19.13 -3.76
C VAL A 196 20.58 20.51 -3.85
N GLU A 197 20.37 21.37 -2.85
CA GLU A 197 20.92 22.73 -2.84
C GLU A 197 22.45 22.76 -2.83
N PRO A 198 23.16 21.93 -2.05
CA PRO A 198 24.63 21.90 -2.08
C PRO A 198 25.20 21.40 -3.42
N LEU A 199 24.47 20.56 -4.15
CA LEU A 199 24.94 19.95 -5.42
C LEU A 199 24.61 20.80 -6.65
N LEU A 200 23.48 21.51 -6.66
CA LEU A 200 22.98 22.21 -7.86
C LEU A 200 23.00 23.74 -7.73
N GLY A 201 23.00 24.27 -6.51
CA GLY A 201 22.85 25.71 -6.24
C GLY A 201 21.40 26.19 -6.36
N VAL A 202 21.07 27.25 -5.61
CA VAL A 202 19.70 27.75 -5.37
C VAL A 202 18.93 28.14 -6.65
N GLY A 203 19.61 28.62 -7.70
CA GLY A 203 18.95 28.97 -8.96
C GLY A 203 18.55 27.75 -9.82
N TRP A 204 19.31 26.65 -9.71
CA TRP A 204 19.03 25.42 -10.46
C TRP A 204 18.02 24.52 -9.75
N SER A 205 17.89 24.62 -8.42
CA SER A 205 16.88 23.87 -7.65
C SER A 205 15.46 24.26 -8.04
N ASP A 206 15.18 25.56 -8.21
CA ASP A 206 13.87 26.06 -8.64
C ASP A 206 13.48 25.62 -10.05
N LEU A 207 14.43 25.69 -11.00
CA LEU A 207 14.20 25.23 -12.37
C LEU A 207 14.01 23.71 -12.42
N PHE A 208 14.84 22.98 -11.67
CA PHE A 208 14.74 21.53 -11.55
C PHE A 208 13.40 21.10 -10.94
N ALA A 209 12.94 21.78 -9.88
CA ALA A 209 11.66 21.51 -9.24
C ALA A 209 10.49 21.73 -10.19
N ARG A 210 10.49 22.83 -10.97
CA ARG A 210 9.46 23.11 -11.99
C ARG A 210 9.47 22.06 -13.11
N ILE A 211 10.65 21.73 -13.66
CA ILE A 211 10.78 20.70 -14.70
C ILE A 211 10.28 19.35 -14.20
N LEU A 212 10.63 18.98 -12.97
CA LEU A 212 10.21 17.71 -12.39
C LEU A 212 8.70 17.68 -12.11
N HIS A 213 8.13 18.80 -11.67
CA HIS A 213 6.67 18.96 -11.50
C HIS A 213 5.92 18.84 -12.83
N ASP A 214 6.23 19.71 -13.80
CA ASP A 214 5.49 19.77 -15.07
C ASP A 214 5.75 18.51 -15.93
N GLY A 215 7.01 18.05 -15.94
CA GLY A 215 7.41 16.80 -16.55
C GLY A 215 6.73 15.59 -15.89
N GLY A 216 6.64 15.58 -14.55
CA GLY A 216 5.93 14.55 -13.79
C GLY A 216 4.46 14.45 -14.19
N ILE A 217 3.74 15.58 -14.24
CA ILE A 217 2.34 15.64 -14.67
C ILE A 217 2.18 15.11 -16.10
N ALA A 218 2.97 15.65 -17.04
CA ALA A 218 2.91 15.23 -18.44
C ALA A 218 3.17 13.73 -18.58
N PHE A 219 4.14 13.21 -17.85
CA PHE A 219 4.52 11.80 -17.88
C PHE A 219 3.41 10.88 -17.34
N VAL A 220 2.74 11.27 -16.24
CA VAL A 220 1.58 10.52 -15.73
C VAL A 220 0.44 10.53 -16.75
N ILE A 221 0.12 11.68 -17.36
CA ILE A 221 -0.94 11.78 -18.37
C ILE A 221 -0.64 10.87 -19.57
N ILE A 222 0.58 10.91 -20.09
CA ILE A 222 1.01 10.10 -21.25
C ILE A 222 0.93 8.60 -20.92
N LEU A 223 1.48 8.17 -19.78
CA LEU A 223 1.43 6.76 -19.39
C LEU A 223 0.00 6.28 -19.10
N THR A 224 -0.83 7.13 -18.50
CA THR A 224 -2.26 6.84 -18.29
C THR A 224 -2.95 6.67 -19.64
N GLY A 225 -2.76 7.61 -20.57
CA GLY A 225 -3.31 7.53 -21.92
C GLY A 225 -2.88 6.26 -22.65
N LEU A 226 -1.61 5.87 -22.54
CA LEU A 226 -1.09 4.61 -23.09
C LEU A 226 -1.78 3.38 -22.48
N MET A 227 -1.89 3.33 -21.15
CA MET A 227 -2.53 2.23 -20.43
C MET A 227 -4.00 2.08 -20.82
N LEU A 228 -4.73 3.19 -20.95
CA LEU A 228 -6.12 3.23 -21.37
C LEU A 228 -6.28 2.85 -22.84
N TYR A 229 -5.42 3.37 -23.73
CA TYR A 229 -5.43 3.02 -25.14
C TYR A 229 -5.25 1.52 -25.35
N VAL A 230 -4.26 0.91 -24.68
CA VAL A 230 -4.02 -0.54 -24.75
C VAL A 230 -5.22 -1.32 -24.22
N GLU A 231 -5.84 -0.87 -23.11
CA GLU A 231 -7.01 -1.54 -22.54
C GLU A 231 -8.23 -1.47 -23.45
N LEU A 232 -8.53 -0.31 -24.02
CA LEU A 232 -9.67 -0.09 -24.92
C LEU A 232 -9.50 -0.79 -26.28
N ARG A 233 -8.25 -1.02 -26.71
CA ARG A 233 -7.94 -1.79 -27.91
C ARG A 233 -7.99 -3.31 -27.68
N SER A 234 -8.00 -3.76 -26.43
CA SER A 234 -8.06 -5.19 -26.09
C SER A 234 -9.38 -5.83 -26.50
N GLN A 235 -9.31 -7.08 -26.96
CA GLN A 235 -10.51 -7.92 -27.23
C GLN A 235 -11.28 -8.28 -25.95
N ARG A 236 -10.61 -8.20 -24.79
CA ARG A 236 -11.18 -8.45 -23.47
C ARG A 236 -10.88 -7.28 -22.55
N ALA A 237 -11.41 -6.12 -22.92
CA ALA A 237 -11.34 -4.92 -22.09
C ALA A 237 -11.99 -5.17 -20.71
N SER A 238 -11.47 -4.51 -19.69
CA SER A 238 -11.85 -4.65 -18.29
C SER A 238 -12.11 -3.26 -17.72
N LEU A 239 -13.39 -2.96 -17.48
CA LEU A 239 -13.77 -1.71 -16.83
C LEU A 239 -13.14 -1.56 -15.43
N PRO A 240 -13.06 -2.61 -14.59
CA PRO A 240 -12.35 -2.54 -13.31
C PRO A 240 -10.87 -2.17 -13.48
N ARG A 241 -10.17 -2.70 -14.49
CA ARG A 241 -8.77 -2.33 -14.77
C ARG A 241 -8.66 -0.87 -15.20
N VAL A 242 -9.57 -0.38 -16.06
CA VAL A 242 -9.62 1.04 -16.46
C VAL A 242 -9.79 1.93 -15.23
N ALA A 243 -10.78 1.62 -14.39
CA ALA A 243 -11.03 2.37 -13.16
C ALA A 243 -9.81 2.35 -12.22
N TYR A 244 -9.11 1.22 -12.12
CA TYR A 244 -7.90 1.11 -11.30
C TYR A 244 -6.75 1.97 -11.82
N VAL A 245 -6.49 1.97 -13.13
CA VAL A 245 -5.49 2.84 -13.75
C VAL A 245 -5.81 4.30 -13.46
N LEU A 246 -7.07 4.71 -13.66
CA LEU A 246 -7.52 6.07 -13.35
C LEU A 246 -7.36 6.42 -11.88
N SER A 247 -7.67 5.49 -10.97
CA SER A 247 -7.53 5.66 -9.52
C SER A 247 -6.08 5.90 -9.08
N VAL A 248 -5.12 5.15 -9.63
CA VAL A 248 -3.69 5.33 -9.32
C VAL A 248 -3.19 6.64 -9.93
N SER A 249 -3.56 6.92 -11.18
CA SER A 249 -3.16 8.15 -11.85
C SER A 249 -3.71 9.40 -11.19
N SER A 250 -4.97 9.38 -10.73
CA SER A 250 -5.57 10.54 -10.05
C SER A 250 -4.83 10.85 -8.76
N MET A 251 -4.48 9.84 -7.96
CA MET A 251 -3.70 9.99 -6.74
C MET A 251 -2.33 10.64 -7.00
N VAL A 252 -1.60 10.19 -8.02
CA VAL A 252 -0.25 10.72 -8.33
C VAL A 252 -0.34 12.11 -8.96
N LEU A 253 -1.30 12.35 -9.86
CA LEU A 253 -1.55 13.70 -10.39
C LEU A 253 -1.88 14.67 -9.27
N PHE A 254 -2.67 14.23 -8.29
CA PHE A 254 -3.01 15.05 -7.14
C PHE A 254 -1.78 15.42 -6.31
N ALA A 255 -0.83 14.50 -6.14
CA ALA A 255 0.44 14.76 -5.48
C ALA A 255 1.19 15.95 -6.13
N PHE A 256 1.25 15.98 -7.46
CA PHE A 256 1.89 17.07 -8.18
C PHE A 256 1.06 18.36 -8.14
N LEU A 257 -0.25 18.29 -8.36
CA LEU A 257 -1.11 19.46 -8.50
C LEU A 257 -1.39 20.18 -7.18
N ALA A 258 -1.60 19.43 -6.10
CA ALA A 258 -1.96 20.01 -4.81
C ALA A 258 -0.75 20.65 -4.11
N ARG A 259 0.47 20.20 -4.42
CA ARG A 259 1.74 20.67 -3.81
C ARG A 259 1.74 20.65 -2.27
N ASP A 260 0.90 19.80 -1.70
CA ASP A 260 0.77 19.61 -0.26
C ASP A 260 1.10 18.13 0.05
N PRO A 261 2.17 17.85 0.82
CA PRO A 261 2.55 16.49 1.16
C PRO A 261 1.45 15.73 1.90
N PHE A 262 0.68 16.44 2.74
CA PHE A 262 -0.32 15.80 3.57
C PHE A 262 -1.48 15.27 2.72
N LEU A 263 -1.98 16.06 1.76
CA LEU A 263 -2.99 15.60 0.80
C LEU A 263 -2.57 14.34 0.05
N PHE A 264 -1.31 14.30 -0.41
CA PHE A 264 -0.77 13.12 -1.05
C PHE A 264 -0.72 11.92 -0.11
N ILE A 265 -0.18 12.10 1.11
CA ILE A 265 -0.08 11.06 2.13
C ILE A 265 -1.46 10.48 2.44
N VAL A 266 -2.51 11.32 2.55
CA VAL A 266 -3.89 10.83 2.78
C VAL A 266 -4.33 9.90 1.66
N LEU A 267 -4.24 10.33 0.40
CA LEU A 267 -4.71 9.52 -0.73
C LEU A 267 -3.90 8.23 -0.88
N TRP A 268 -2.57 8.35 -0.80
CA TRP A 268 -1.64 7.25 -0.98
C TRP A 268 -1.80 6.19 0.11
N SER A 269 -1.78 6.63 1.36
CA SER A 269 -1.86 5.75 2.52
C SER A 269 -3.23 5.07 2.61
N VAL A 270 -4.32 5.83 2.50
CA VAL A 270 -5.67 5.27 2.63
C VAL A 270 -5.97 4.27 1.51
N GLN A 271 -5.55 4.55 0.27
CA GLN A 271 -5.69 3.60 -0.84
C GLN A 271 -4.94 2.30 -0.56
N HIS A 272 -3.72 2.41 -0.04
CA HIS A 272 -2.89 1.24 0.23
C HIS A 272 -3.45 0.39 1.36
N TRP A 273 -3.74 1.02 2.50
CA TRP A 273 -4.23 0.33 3.70
C TRP A 273 -5.59 -0.31 3.45
N SER A 274 -6.50 0.39 2.78
CA SER A 274 -7.82 -0.16 2.44
C SER A 274 -7.70 -1.36 1.51
N ALA A 275 -6.85 -1.29 0.48
CA ALA A 275 -6.72 -2.37 -0.48
C ALA A 275 -6.16 -3.63 0.19
N ALA A 276 -5.11 -3.48 1.01
CA ALA A 276 -4.51 -4.58 1.75
C ALA A 276 -5.50 -5.22 2.75
N MET A 277 -6.25 -4.41 3.51
CA MET A 277 -7.27 -4.92 4.43
C MET A 277 -8.43 -5.61 3.71
N GLY A 278 -8.93 -5.00 2.63
CA GLY A 278 -9.97 -5.56 1.79
C GLY A 278 -9.57 -6.92 1.22
N LEU A 279 -8.41 -6.99 0.55
CA LEU A 279 -7.89 -8.23 -0.02
C LEU A 279 -7.67 -9.31 1.06
N THR A 280 -7.15 -8.92 2.22
CA THR A 280 -6.98 -9.84 3.36
C THR A 280 -8.31 -10.41 3.83
N SER A 281 -9.34 -9.58 3.95
CA SER A 281 -10.67 -10.03 4.36
C SER A 281 -11.24 -11.10 3.42
N LEU A 282 -11.05 -10.94 2.11
CA LEU A 282 -11.52 -11.89 1.10
C LEU A 282 -10.66 -13.16 1.04
N ALA A 283 -9.34 -13.02 1.15
CA ALA A 283 -8.44 -14.16 1.21
C ALA A 283 -8.71 -15.03 2.45
N ALA A 284 -8.89 -14.41 3.61
CA ALA A 284 -9.19 -15.09 4.86
C ALA A 284 -10.56 -15.78 4.83
N SER A 285 -11.57 -15.12 4.26
CA SER A 285 -12.94 -15.66 4.14
C SER A 285 -13.20 -16.45 2.87
N GLY A 286 -12.15 -16.89 2.18
CA GLY A 286 -12.25 -17.81 1.05
C GLY A 286 -12.82 -19.18 1.47
N LYS A 287 -12.85 -20.13 0.53
CA LYS A 287 -13.40 -21.49 0.76
C LYS A 287 -12.88 -22.08 2.08
N ALA A 288 -13.82 -22.50 2.94
CA ALA A 288 -13.53 -23.02 4.26
C ALA A 288 -12.59 -24.24 4.18
N GLN A 289 -11.45 -24.14 4.86
CA GLN A 289 -10.57 -25.28 5.13
C GLN A 289 -10.69 -25.69 6.59
N ALA A 290 -10.56 -26.99 6.86
CA ALA A 290 -10.62 -27.51 8.21
C ALA A 290 -9.49 -26.88 9.07
N PRO A 291 -9.81 -26.30 10.24
CA PRO A 291 -8.79 -25.83 11.16
C PRO A 291 -7.93 -27.01 11.61
N GLY A 292 -6.61 -26.86 11.54
CA GLY A 292 -5.72 -27.95 11.95
C GLY A 292 -5.07 -27.75 13.32
N THR A 293 -5.35 -26.65 14.02
CA THR A 293 -4.84 -26.38 15.38
C THR A 293 -5.97 -25.80 16.26
N PRO A 294 -5.88 -25.92 17.60
CA PRO A 294 -6.87 -25.31 18.50
C PRO A 294 -7.00 -23.80 18.31
N TRP A 295 -5.89 -23.09 18.09
CA TRP A 295 -5.91 -21.65 17.82
C TRP A 295 -6.68 -21.32 16.53
N GLN A 296 -6.47 -22.10 15.46
CA GLN A 296 -7.23 -21.93 14.22
C GLN A 296 -8.72 -22.27 14.39
N GLN A 297 -9.08 -23.20 15.28
CA GLN A 297 -10.48 -23.48 15.60
C GLN A 297 -11.14 -22.27 16.26
N LEU A 298 -10.44 -21.63 17.20
CA LEU A 298 -10.92 -20.40 17.85
C LEU A 298 -11.10 -19.26 16.85
N LEU A 299 -10.18 -19.11 15.89
CA LEU A 299 -10.24 -18.06 14.87
C LEU A 299 -11.16 -18.39 13.67
N ALA A 300 -11.61 -19.64 13.53
CA ALA A 300 -12.43 -20.06 12.40
C ALA A 300 -13.73 -19.24 12.21
N PRO A 301 -14.49 -18.88 13.27
CA PRO A 301 -15.69 -18.04 13.13
C PRO A 301 -15.39 -16.63 12.61
N ILE A 302 -14.21 -16.09 12.92
CA ILE A 302 -13.74 -14.79 12.42
C ILE A 302 -13.36 -14.93 10.95
N ASN A 303 -12.49 -15.89 10.62
CA ASN A 303 -12.01 -16.09 9.25
C ASN A 303 -13.13 -16.39 8.26
N ARG A 304 -14.22 -17.06 8.68
CA ARG A 304 -15.38 -17.32 7.80
C ARG A 304 -16.15 -16.06 7.39
N ARG A 305 -15.92 -14.92 8.04
CA ARG A 305 -16.67 -13.67 7.83
C ARG A 305 -15.71 -12.53 7.53
N GLY A 306 -15.61 -12.11 6.27
CA GLY A 306 -14.70 -11.04 5.87
C GLY A 306 -14.86 -9.74 6.69
N TRP A 307 -16.09 -9.37 7.05
CA TRP A 307 -16.34 -8.21 7.92
C TRP A 307 -15.77 -8.37 9.34
N ALA A 308 -15.76 -9.60 9.88
CA ALA A 308 -15.21 -9.86 11.21
C ALA A 308 -13.68 -9.79 11.18
N VAL A 309 -13.04 -10.24 10.10
CA VAL A 309 -11.60 -10.04 9.88
C VAL A 309 -11.26 -8.55 9.85
N LEU A 310 -12.02 -7.75 9.10
CA LEU A 310 -11.83 -6.30 9.04
C LEU A 310 -11.98 -5.66 10.43
N LEU A 311 -13.01 -6.04 11.19
CA LEU A 311 -13.24 -5.52 12.53
C LEU A 311 -12.07 -5.85 13.47
N VAL A 312 -11.60 -7.10 13.46
CA VAL A 312 -10.46 -7.52 14.30
C VAL A 312 -9.19 -6.78 13.89
N LEU A 313 -8.90 -6.64 12.60
CA LEU A 313 -7.75 -5.86 12.13
C LEU A 313 -7.86 -4.38 12.51
N ALA A 314 -9.05 -3.79 12.49
CA ALA A 314 -9.28 -2.41 12.91
C ALA A 314 -9.09 -2.21 14.42
N VAL A 315 -9.53 -3.17 15.23
CA VAL A 315 -9.29 -3.16 16.68
C VAL A 315 -7.79 -3.31 16.96
N ILE A 316 -7.11 -4.25 16.29
CA ILE A 316 -5.65 -4.41 16.41
C ILE A 316 -4.94 -3.12 15.99
N SER A 317 -5.38 -2.49 14.90
CA SER A 317 -4.82 -1.21 14.42
C SER A 317 -4.87 -0.14 15.50
N THR A 318 -6.04 0.02 16.11
CA THR A 318 -6.30 1.01 17.16
C THR A 318 -5.44 0.73 18.40
N LEU A 319 -5.36 -0.54 18.82
CA LEU A 319 -4.59 -0.93 20.01
C LEU A 319 -3.06 -0.82 19.80
N LEU A 320 -2.58 -0.98 18.57
CA LEU A 320 -1.16 -0.85 18.24
C LEU A 320 -0.72 0.60 18.03
N LEU A 321 -1.67 1.53 17.83
CA LEU A 321 -1.40 2.94 17.57
C LEU A 321 -0.39 3.56 18.56
N PRO A 322 -0.57 3.52 19.90
CA PRO A 322 0.37 4.16 20.82
C PRO A 322 1.75 3.48 20.88
N VAL A 323 1.88 2.26 20.36
CA VAL A 323 3.12 1.46 20.38
C VAL A 323 3.93 1.66 19.10
N LEU A 324 3.27 1.65 17.94
CA LEU A 324 3.93 1.65 16.64
C LEU A 324 4.01 3.05 16.03
N GLU A 325 3.14 3.98 16.42
CA GLU A 325 3.17 5.36 15.91
C GLU A 325 4.48 6.10 16.27
N VAL A 326 5.19 5.64 17.31
CA VAL A 326 6.50 6.17 17.76
C VAL A 326 7.52 6.27 16.63
N GLU A 327 7.44 5.41 15.62
CA GLU A 327 8.39 5.43 14.49
C GLU A 327 8.07 6.50 13.43
N ALA A 328 6.84 7.00 13.39
CA ALA A 328 6.26 7.56 12.17
C ALA A 328 5.79 9.02 12.29
N VAL A 329 5.72 9.59 13.51
CA VAL A 329 5.18 10.94 13.70
C VAL A 329 5.99 11.72 14.72
N THR A 330 6.11 13.03 14.44
CA THR A 330 6.63 14.01 15.38
C THR A 330 5.59 14.32 16.46
N ASP A 331 6.03 14.97 17.54
CA ASP A 331 5.17 15.27 18.70
C ASP A 331 3.94 16.13 18.36
N GLU A 332 3.96 16.87 17.25
CA GLU A 332 2.88 17.79 16.87
C GLU A 332 1.66 17.10 16.23
N TYR A 333 1.81 15.88 15.71
CA TYR A 333 0.76 15.23 14.88
C TYR A 333 0.45 13.78 15.26
N ALA A 334 0.78 13.37 16.49
CA ALA A 334 0.51 12.01 16.94
C ALA A 334 -0.99 11.72 17.15
N TYR A 335 -1.55 10.80 16.36
CA TYR A 335 -2.96 10.42 16.45
C TYR A 335 -3.27 9.57 17.67
N ALA A 336 -2.28 8.83 18.21
CA ALA A 336 -2.44 8.07 19.45
C ALA A 336 -2.86 8.98 20.62
N ASP A 337 -2.42 10.24 20.64
CA ASP A 337 -2.75 11.17 21.72
C ASP A 337 -4.24 11.48 21.80
N ARG A 338 -4.92 11.48 20.64
CA ARG A 338 -6.36 11.75 20.56
C ARG A 338 -7.20 10.64 21.18
N ILE A 339 -6.68 9.42 21.28
CA ILE A 339 -7.38 8.25 21.81
C ILE A 339 -6.86 7.84 23.18
N PHE A 340 -5.54 7.81 23.35
CA PHE A 340 -4.86 7.27 24.52
C PHE A 340 -4.26 8.35 25.43
N GLY A 341 -4.26 9.62 25.00
CA GLY A 341 -3.86 10.76 25.81
C GLY A 341 -2.46 10.60 26.42
N GLU A 342 -2.39 10.66 27.75
CA GLU A 342 -1.13 10.60 28.50
C GLU A 342 -0.38 9.28 28.32
N ALA A 343 -1.07 8.16 28.10
CA ALA A 343 -0.40 6.88 27.93
C ALA A 343 0.45 6.84 26.65
N ALA A 344 -0.04 7.42 25.55
CA ALA A 344 0.72 7.55 24.30
C ALA A 344 1.91 8.49 24.44
N ARG A 345 1.70 9.66 25.07
CA ARG A 345 2.76 10.63 25.37
C ARG A 345 3.86 10.04 26.25
N TRP A 346 3.47 9.26 27.27
CA TRP A 346 4.42 8.55 28.12
C TRP A 346 5.24 7.53 27.33
N LEU A 347 4.62 6.70 26.48
CA LEU A 347 5.34 5.73 25.66
C LEU A 347 6.39 6.39 24.76
N ARG A 348 6.04 7.50 24.09
CA ARG A 348 6.95 8.26 23.20
C ARG A 348 8.11 8.95 23.92
N SER A 349 7.96 9.24 25.22
CA SER A 349 9.02 9.87 26.04
C SER A 349 9.72 8.88 26.98
N SER A 350 9.31 7.61 26.96
CA SER A 350 9.82 6.58 27.86
C SER A 350 11.22 6.09 27.48
N PRO A 351 11.97 5.48 28.41
CA PRO A 351 13.22 4.79 28.09
C PRO A 351 13.06 3.59 27.13
N TYR A 352 11.82 3.18 26.82
CA TYR A 352 11.53 2.08 25.92
C TYR A 352 11.52 2.47 24.44
N VAL A 353 11.67 3.76 24.10
CA VAL A 353 11.64 4.26 22.71
C VAL A 353 12.52 3.44 21.75
N PRO A 354 13.79 3.08 22.06
CA PRO A 354 14.59 2.25 21.15
C PRO A 354 13.96 0.88 20.84
N ALA A 355 13.31 0.26 21.83
CA ALA A 355 12.61 -1.02 21.65
C ALA A 355 11.31 -0.84 20.85
N LEU A 356 10.59 0.27 21.06
CA LEU A 356 9.38 0.61 20.31
C LEU A 356 9.70 0.88 18.83
N LEU A 357 10.78 1.62 18.55
CA LEU A 357 11.30 1.83 17.20
C LEU A 357 11.74 0.51 16.56
N ALA A 358 12.43 -0.37 17.30
CA ALA A 358 12.79 -1.70 16.79
C ALA A 358 11.58 -2.55 16.43
N LEU A 359 10.53 -2.51 17.26
CA LEU A 359 9.28 -3.18 16.98
C LEU A 359 8.59 -2.58 15.74
N GLY A 360 8.55 -1.25 15.64
CA GLY A 360 8.07 -0.52 14.48
C GLY A 360 8.71 -1.01 13.18
N PHE A 361 10.02 -0.83 13.03
CA PHE A 361 10.76 -1.23 11.83
C PHE A 361 10.65 -2.73 11.55
N ALA A 362 10.74 -3.57 12.60
CA ALA A 362 10.58 -5.01 12.43
C ALA A 362 9.22 -5.36 11.84
N THR A 363 8.13 -4.76 12.36
CA THR A 363 6.78 -5.02 11.85
C THR A 363 6.60 -4.49 10.43
N GLY A 364 7.18 -3.34 10.08
CA GLY A 364 7.18 -2.79 8.72
C GLY A 364 7.90 -3.72 7.73
N PHE A 365 9.14 -4.11 8.02
CA PHE A 365 9.92 -5.00 7.16
C PHE A 365 9.32 -6.41 7.04
N ILE A 366 8.83 -6.97 8.15
CA ILE A 366 8.10 -8.25 8.14
C ILE A 366 6.85 -8.13 7.28
N HIS A 367 6.12 -7.02 7.38
CA HIS A 367 4.95 -6.77 6.54
C HIS A 367 5.31 -6.79 5.05
N TYR A 368 6.34 -6.06 4.62
CA TYR A 368 6.76 -6.04 3.21
C TYR A 368 7.15 -7.43 2.69
N LEU A 369 7.81 -8.22 3.53
CA LEU A 369 8.18 -9.60 3.21
C LEU A 369 6.94 -10.50 3.10
N LEU A 370 6.07 -10.48 4.11
CA LEU A 370 4.93 -11.39 4.21
C LEU A 370 3.87 -11.06 3.17
N ASP A 371 3.64 -9.79 2.87
CA ASP A 371 2.69 -9.38 1.84
C ASP A 371 3.07 -9.96 0.47
N ARG A 372 4.36 -9.85 0.11
CA ARG A 372 4.92 -10.49 -1.08
C ARG A 372 4.87 -12.01 -1.03
N ALA A 373 4.86 -12.62 0.16
CA ALA A 373 4.78 -14.06 0.33
C ALA A 373 3.34 -14.57 0.14
N VAL A 374 2.36 -13.93 0.77
CA VAL A 374 0.95 -14.34 0.77
C VAL A 374 0.24 -14.00 -0.53
N PHE A 375 0.70 -12.99 -1.27
CA PHE A 375 0.15 -12.63 -2.59
C PHE A 375 1.04 -13.08 -3.76
N ARG A 376 1.96 -14.03 -3.53
CA ARG A 376 2.83 -14.59 -4.58
C ARG A 376 2.08 -15.54 -5.52
N PHE A 377 1.22 -15.01 -6.39
CA PHE A 377 0.41 -15.82 -7.30
C PHE A 377 1.20 -16.59 -8.37
N SER A 378 2.52 -16.43 -8.49
CA SER A 378 3.35 -17.35 -9.28
C SER A 378 3.45 -18.75 -8.65
N SER A 379 3.29 -18.86 -7.33
CA SER A 379 3.31 -20.13 -6.60
C SER A 379 1.94 -20.83 -6.64
N PRO A 380 1.87 -22.10 -7.09
CA PRO A 380 0.63 -22.87 -7.07
C PRO A 380 0.00 -22.97 -5.68
N ASP A 381 0.81 -23.23 -4.66
CA ASP A 381 0.35 -23.36 -3.27
C ASP A 381 -0.27 -22.06 -2.74
N VAL A 382 0.34 -20.92 -3.07
CA VAL A 382 -0.20 -19.60 -2.69
C VAL A 382 -1.50 -19.31 -3.43
N ARG A 383 -1.59 -19.64 -4.73
CA ARG A 383 -2.88 -19.53 -5.45
C ARG A 383 -3.96 -20.41 -4.84
N GLN A 384 -3.59 -21.61 -4.38
CA GLN A 384 -4.52 -22.51 -3.70
C GLN A 384 -5.00 -21.93 -2.36
N ALA A 385 -4.09 -21.35 -1.57
CA ALA A 385 -4.43 -20.69 -0.31
C ALA A 385 -5.31 -19.44 -0.53
N ALA A 386 -5.01 -18.67 -1.57
CA ALA A 386 -5.69 -17.42 -1.93
C ALA A 386 -6.87 -17.60 -2.91
N ARG A 387 -7.43 -18.81 -3.06
CA ARG A 387 -8.49 -19.09 -4.05
C ARG A 387 -9.67 -18.14 -3.95
N GLY A 388 -10.05 -17.70 -2.75
CA GLY A 388 -11.14 -16.73 -2.53
C GLY A 388 -10.93 -15.35 -3.16
N LEU A 389 -9.72 -15.03 -3.63
CA LEU A 389 -9.41 -13.81 -4.40
C LEU A 389 -9.39 -14.05 -5.92
N ILE A 390 -9.13 -15.28 -6.36
CA ILE A 390 -8.83 -15.62 -7.75
C ILE A 390 -10.06 -16.19 -8.45
N GLU A 391 -10.83 -17.01 -7.74
CA GLU A 391 -12.15 -17.53 -8.15
C GLU A 391 -13.20 -16.49 -7.77
#